data_AF-A0A1B6M3K6-F1
#
_entry.id   AF-A0A1B6M3K6-F1
#
_cell.length_a   1.000
_cell.length_b   1.000
_cell.length_c   1.000
_cell.angle_alpha   90.00
_cell.angle_beta   90.00
_cell.angle_gamma   90.00
#
_symmetry.space_group_name_H-M   'P 1'
#
loop_
_entity.id
_entity.type
_entity.pdbx_description
1 polymer ?
#
loop_
_entity_poly.entity_id
_entity_poly.type
_entity_poly.pdbx_seq_one_letter_code
_entity_poly.pdbx_strand_id
1 'polypeptide(L)'
;YKKRCRTRSNVTQSAMKSVLVFTLFIAATCGSVEWKDFRAGNVKLPTSEVDAADAGWKSIDQDDTLKLTWYSQENDPRLMLGFDGRQKLAGLRVAFLKTDVDSAYASDYVKSGLYEEGTFLGHQCLFSTVLVTPENVLKSGGRRSLADDEIALCANLKRNGKFKSIARDGCEAAQGAVVEQGCQSGYGLVFSKFGSKSSCDSLAPFYIIYDPQGSGNMVGFGWLSFSKYSAADFKTKTFYKTLSGNAFSALFPNAPPCLTSYAQNKGLTAVDVWFSYDSSKKTSCSGSNWVDSHCQKKRSTRPGQFGAVSDNFVDSEES
;
A
#
# COMPACT_ATOMS: atom_id res chain seq x y z
N TYR A 1 34.49 -40.75 -73.28
CA TYR A 1 33.07 -41.17 -73.33
C TYR A 1 32.32 -40.53 -72.16
N LYS A 2 31.12 -40.00 -72.43
CA LYS A 2 30.04 -39.47 -71.54
C LYS A 2 29.97 -40.13 -70.14
N LYS A 3 29.52 -39.54 -69.00
CA LYS A 3 28.53 -38.47 -68.72
C LYS A 3 28.57 -38.08 -67.20
N ARG A 4 28.01 -36.88 -66.91
CA ARG A 4 27.74 -36.13 -65.64
C ARG A 4 27.00 -36.92 -64.52
N CYS A 5 26.99 -36.55 -63.22
CA CYS A 5 26.42 -35.34 -62.55
C CYS A 5 26.87 -35.25 -61.06
N ARG A 6 27.36 -34.09 -60.54
CA ARG A 6 26.69 -33.05 -59.69
C ARG A 6 26.19 -33.54 -58.31
N THR A 7 26.33 -32.90 -57.13
CA THR A 7 27.00 -31.68 -56.58
C THR A 7 26.70 -31.67 -55.07
N ARG A 8 27.61 -31.24 -54.19
CA ARG A 8 27.36 -30.21 -53.14
C ARG A 8 28.65 -29.84 -52.41
N SER A 9 29.03 -28.58 -52.58
CA SER A 9 30.02 -27.81 -51.81
C SER A 9 29.24 -26.78 -50.96
N ASN A 10 29.76 -26.40 -49.79
CA ASN A 10 29.93 -25.00 -49.36
C ASN A 10 30.45 -24.90 -47.91
N VAL A 11 31.76 -24.80 -47.77
CA VAL A 11 32.58 -23.65 -47.32
C VAL A 11 31.88 -22.51 -46.50
N THR A 12 32.46 -22.30 -45.30
CA THR A 12 32.82 -21.06 -44.54
C THR A 12 31.86 -20.21 -43.68
N GLN A 13 32.42 -19.88 -42.50
CA GLN A 13 32.56 -18.57 -41.82
C GLN A 13 31.46 -17.99 -40.92
N SER A 14 31.90 -17.76 -39.67
CA SER A 14 31.67 -16.61 -38.78
C SER A 14 30.28 -16.27 -38.23
N ALA A 15 30.33 -15.89 -36.95
CA ALA A 15 29.60 -14.81 -36.28
C ALA A 15 28.53 -15.19 -35.24
N MET A 16 28.50 -14.33 -34.22
CA MET A 16 27.51 -14.11 -33.15
C MET A 16 27.54 -15.03 -31.93
N LYS A 17 28.28 -14.56 -30.92
CA LYS A 17 27.93 -14.75 -29.50
C LYS A 17 26.61 -14.01 -29.26
N SER A 18 25.51 -14.74 -29.18
CA SER A 18 24.22 -14.21 -28.75
C SER A 18 24.28 -13.79 -27.27
N VAL A 19 24.23 -12.49 -27.01
CA VAL A 19 23.90 -11.94 -25.70
C VAL A 19 22.42 -12.26 -25.46
N LEU A 20 22.15 -13.18 -24.55
CA LEU A 20 20.79 -13.52 -24.14
C LEU A 20 20.28 -12.36 -23.25
N VAL A 21 19.61 -11.39 -23.85
CA VAL A 21 18.83 -10.40 -23.11
C VAL A 21 17.60 -11.11 -22.57
N PHE A 22 17.57 -11.39 -21.26
CA PHE A 22 16.36 -11.80 -20.56
C PHE A 22 15.39 -10.61 -20.52
N THR A 23 14.61 -10.45 -21.56
CA THR A 23 13.44 -9.57 -21.54
C THR A 23 12.34 -10.31 -20.77
N LEU A 24 12.12 -9.93 -19.51
CA LEU A 24 10.95 -10.38 -18.75
C LEU A 24 9.70 -9.78 -19.42
N PHE A 25 9.13 -10.52 -20.36
CA PHE A 25 7.79 -10.22 -20.88
C PHE A 25 6.77 -10.66 -19.84
N ILE A 26 6.33 -9.75 -18.99
CA ILE A 26 5.05 -9.89 -18.28
C ILE A 26 3.96 -9.52 -19.28
N ALA A 27 3.55 -10.48 -20.10
CA ALA A 27 2.33 -10.37 -20.88
C ALA A 27 1.21 -11.12 -20.14
N ALA A 28 0.27 -10.37 -19.56
CA ALA A 28 -1.09 -10.26 -20.10
C ALA A 28 -2.22 -10.21 -19.04
N THR A 29 -3.19 -9.35 -19.38
CA THR A 29 -4.65 -9.42 -19.12
C THR A 29 -5.24 -8.68 -17.91
N CYS A 30 -6.22 -7.83 -18.23
CA CYS A 30 -6.97 -6.86 -17.42
C CYS A 30 -6.17 -5.60 -17.08
N GLY A 31 -6.71 -4.43 -17.45
CA GLY A 31 -6.10 -3.12 -17.21
C GLY A 31 -5.73 -2.94 -15.74
N SER A 32 -4.47 -3.23 -15.43
CA SER A 32 -3.87 -2.90 -14.15
C SER A 32 -4.01 -1.40 -14.00
N VAL A 33 -4.68 -0.95 -12.94
CA VAL A 33 -4.68 0.48 -12.59
C VAL A 33 -3.23 0.83 -12.33
N GLU A 34 -2.60 1.52 -13.26
CA GLU A 34 -1.24 2.00 -13.10
C GLU A 34 -1.24 2.98 -11.93
N TRP A 35 -0.35 2.76 -10.97
CA TRP A 35 -0.22 3.64 -9.81
C TRP A 35 0.59 4.88 -10.20
N LYS A 36 -0.08 5.81 -10.88
CA LYS A 36 0.51 7.03 -11.49
C LYS A 36 0.22 8.31 -10.71
N ASP A 37 -0.63 8.25 -9.68
CA ASP A 37 -0.95 9.42 -8.85
C ASP A 37 -0.84 9.08 -7.37
N PHE A 38 0.16 9.62 -6.70
CA PHE A 38 0.37 9.45 -5.27
C PHE A 38 -0.11 10.67 -4.50
N ARG A 39 -1.09 10.48 -3.62
CA ARG A 39 -1.63 11.55 -2.77
C ARG A 39 -1.78 11.11 -1.34
N ALA A 40 -1.63 12.03 -0.40
CA ALA A 40 -2.11 11.89 0.96
C ALA A 40 -3.29 12.85 1.16
N GLY A 41 -4.49 12.31 1.43
CA GLY A 41 -5.73 13.06 1.31
C GLY A 41 -5.88 13.64 -0.10
N ASN A 42 -6.01 14.97 -0.22
CA ASN A 42 -6.06 15.68 -1.50
C ASN A 42 -4.69 16.22 -1.97
N VAL A 43 -3.64 16.07 -1.17
CA VAL A 43 -2.31 16.63 -1.46
C VAL A 43 -1.50 15.66 -2.31
N LYS A 44 -1.04 16.11 -3.48
CA LYS A 44 -0.10 15.35 -4.32
C LYS A 44 1.25 15.23 -3.62
N LEU A 45 1.75 14.00 -3.52
CA LEU A 45 3.04 13.70 -2.93
C LEU A 45 4.15 13.77 -3.99
N PRO A 46 5.33 14.28 -3.63
CA PRO A 46 6.53 14.15 -4.44
C PRO A 46 6.84 12.68 -4.78
N THR A 47 7.22 12.43 -6.03
CA THR A 47 7.55 11.08 -6.51
C THR A 47 9.04 10.90 -6.81
N SER A 48 9.80 11.99 -6.72
CA SER A 48 11.26 12.00 -6.77
C SER A 48 11.85 12.89 -5.68
N GLU A 49 13.12 12.68 -5.36
CA GLU A 49 13.85 13.48 -4.36
C GLU A 49 13.95 14.94 -4.77
N VAL A 50 14.13 15.22 -6.07
CA VAL A 50 14.15 16.58 -6.62
C VAL A 50 12.80 17.27 -6.39
N ASP A 51 11.69 16.63 -6.74
CA ASP A 51 10.35 17.19 -6.50
C ASP A 51 10.09 17.42 -5.00
N ALA A 52 10.66 16.57 -4.14
CA ALA A 52 10.52 16.68 -2.71
C ALA A 52 11.28 17.90 -2.17
N ALA A 53 12.53 18.08 -2.59
CA ALA A 53 13.35 19.23 -2.25
C ALA A 53 12.71 20.55 -2.73
N ASP A 54 12.22 20.58 -3.97
CA ASP A 54 11.51 21.74 -4.53
C ASP A 54 10.23 22.06 -3.76
N ALA A 55 9.56 21.03 -3.22
CA ALA A 55 8.39 21.16 -2.36
C ALA A 55 8.73 21.44 -0.88
N GLY A 56 10.01 21.67 -0.53
CA GLY A 56 10.46 22.03 0.81
C GLY A 56 10.60 20.86 1.79
N TRP A 57 10.62 19.61 1.30
CA TRP A 57 10.89 18.45 2.14
C TRP A 57 12.39 18.34 2.42
N LYS A 58 12.74 17.93 3.64
CA LYS A 58 14.14 17.78 4.08
C LYS A 58 14.42 16.33 4.46
N SER A 59 15.63 15.85 4.16
CA SER A 59 16.08 14.54 4.65
C SER A 59 16.18 14.56 6.17
N ILE A 60 15.69 13.49 6.81
CA ILE A 60 15.64 13.36 8.27
C ILE A 60 16.28 12.07 8.80
N ASP A 61 16.43 11.06 7.96
CA ASP A 61 16.90 9.72 8.35
C ASP A 61 17.43 8.96 7.13
N GLN A 62 18.34 8.02 7.35
CA GLN A 62 18.93 7.12 6.36
C GLN A 62 18.74 5.68 6.82
N ASP A 63 18.18 4.84 5.95
CA ASP A 63 18.05 3.41 6.18
C ASP A 63 19.05 2.67 5.29
N ASP A 64 20.22 2.35 5.84
CA ASP A 64 21.29 1.65 5.11
C ASP A 64 20.90 0.23 4.69
N THR A 65 19.98 -0.40 5.43
CA THR A 65 19.54 -1.78 5.14
C THR A 65 18.67 -1.80 3.89
N LEU A 66 17.73 -0.87 3.78
CA LEU A 66 16.87 -0.72 2.61
C LEU A 66 17.44 0.22 1.55
N LYS A 67 18.54 0.93 1.84
CA LYS A 67 19.11 1.99 1.00
C LYS A 67 18.07 3.06 0.65
N LEU A 68 17.37 3.54 1.68
CA LEU A 68 16.38 4.61 1.57
C LEU A 68 16.85 5.86 2.28
N THR A 69 16.64 7.01 1.65
CA THR A 69 16.67 8.30 2.35
C THR A 69 15.25 8.71 2.70
N TRP A 70 14.97 8.96 3.98
CA TRP A 70 13.68 9.44 4.44
C TRP A 70 13.63 10.95 4.50
N TYR A 71 12.54 11.51 3.97
CA TYR A 71 12.26 12.94 3.91
C TYR A 71 10.98 13.26 4.66
N SER A 72 10.93 14.42 5.31
CA SER A 72 9.72 14.94 5.97
C SER A 72 9.53 16.43 5.69
N GLN A 73 8.34 16.95 5.93
CA GLN A 73 8.13 18.39 5.96
C GLN A 73 8.86 18.99 7.18
N GLU A 74 9.27 20.25 7.07
CA GLU A 74 10.01 20.93 8.12
C GLU A 74 9.24 20.91 9.45
N ASN A 75 9.91 20.41 10.49
CA ASN A 75 9.38 20.24 11.85
C ASN A 75 8.14 19.35 11.97
N ASP A 76 7.69 18.65 10.94
CA ASP A 76 6.52 17.76 11.01
C ASP A 76 6.91 16.34 10.61
N PRO A 77 7.10 15.42 11.58
CA PRO A 77 7.51 14.04 11.30
C PRO A 77 6.36 13.12 10.92
N ARG A 78 5.12 13.62 10.81
CA ARG A 78 3.93 12.78 10.75
C ARG A 78 3.74 12.08 9.41
N LEU A 79 4.31 12.58 8.33
CA LEU A 79 4.34 11.88 7.04
C LEU A 79 5.76 11.94 6.49
N MET A 80 6.35 10.78 6.18
CA MET A 80 7.69 10.69 5.63
C MET A 80 7.70 9.92 4.32
N LEU A 81 8.50 10.41 3.37
CA LEU A 81 8.69 9.84 2.04
C LEU A 81 10.07 9.19 1.97
N GLY A 82 10.14 7.91 1.63
CA GLY A 82 11.40 7.19 1.45
C GLY A 82 11.77 7.15 -0.02
N PHE A 83 12.93 7.69 -0.40
CA PHE A 83 13.46 7.63 -1.76
C PHE A 83 14.57 6.59 -1.84
N ASP A 84 14.54 5.76 -2.89
CA ASP A 84 15.57 4.75 -3.15
C ASP A 84 16.88 5.37 -3.66
N GLY A 85 17.93 4.55 -3.81
CA GLY A 85 19.22 4.98 -4.38
C GLY A 85 19.15 5.54 -5.82
N ARG A 86 17.97 5.55 -6.44
CA ARG A 86 17.69 6.19 -7.73
C ARG A 86 16.82 7.43 -7.59
N GLN A 87 16.64 7.93 -6.37
CA GLN A 87 15.91 9.15 -6.05
C GLN A 87 14.43 9.09 -6.40
N LYS A 88 13.83 7.89 -6.40
CA LYS A 88 12.41 7.69 -6.69
C LYS A 88 11.66 7.21 -5.45
N LEU A 89 10.39 7.63 -5.30
CA LEU A 89 9.56 7.28 -4.15
C LEU A 89 9.40 5.76 -4.02
N ALA A 90 9.87 5.21 -2.93
CA ALA A 90 10.01 3.77 -2.68
C ALA A 90 9.36 3.31 -1.38
N GLY A 91 9.05 4.23 -0.47
CA GLY A 91 8.35 3.94 0.76
C GLY A 91 7.64 5.14 1.36
N LEU A 92 6.74 4.85 2.27
CA LEU A 92 5.94 5.80 3.03
C LEU A 92 5.99 5.40 4.51
N ARG A 93 6.20 6.38 5.39
CA ARG A 93 5.93 6.23 6.82
C ARG A 93 4.82 7.21 7.22
N VAL A 94 3.80 6.70 7.88
CA VAL A 94 2.80 7.52 8.57
C VAL A 94 3.06 7.39 10.06
N ALA A 95 3.13 8.53 10.74
CA ALA A 95 3.50 8.62 12.14
C ALA A 95 2.48 9.44 12.94
N PHE A 96 2.05 8.89 14.06
CA PHE A 96 1.26 9.58 15.07
C PHE A 96 2.18 9.98 16.21
N LEU A 97 2.11 11.25 16.64
CA LEU A 97 2.86 11.71 17.80
C LEU A 97 2.34 10.97 19.04
N LYS A 98 3.23 10.46 19.89
CA LYS A 98 2.82 9.79 21.13
C LYS A 98 2.00 10.71 22.05
N THR A 99 2.23 12.03 21.97
CA THR A 99 1.47 13.05 22.69
C THR A 99 0.03 13.21 22.19
N ASP A 100 -0.25 12.85 20.95
CA ASP A 100 -1.57 12.97 20.32
C ASP A 100 -2.41 11.71 20.52
N VAL A 101 -1.76 10.57 20.77
CA VAL A 101 -2.38 9.26 20.98
C VAL A 101 -2.99 9.20 22.39
N ASP A 102 -4.23 8.73 22.46
CA ASP A 102 -4.89 8.49 23.74
C ASP A 102 -4.09 7.45 24.53
N SER A 103 -3.65 7.86 25.73
CA SER A 103 -2.80 7.05 26.61
C SER A 103 -3.37 5.67 26.91
N ALA A 104 -4.70 5.50 26.88
CA ALA A 104 -5.35 4.20 27.10
C ALA A 104 -5.04 3.18 25.99
N TYR A 105 -4.66 3.64 24.80
CA TYR A 105 -4.41 2.81 23.63
C TYR A 105 -2.94 2.80 23.19
N ALA A 106 -2.06 3.58 23.82
CA ALA A 106 -0.67 3.74 23.39
C ALA A 106 0.09 2.39 23.34
N SER A 107 -0.15 1.49 24.29
CA SER A 107 0.46 0.15 24.31
C SER A 107 -0.03 -0.74 23.17
N ASP A 108 -1.25 -0.53 22.70
CA ASP A 108 -1.94 -1.44 21.78
C ASP A 108 -1.41 -1.26 20.35
N TYR A 109 -0.89 -0.07 20.02
CA TYR A 109 -0.24 0.20 18.74
C TYR A 109 0.96 -0.71 18.53
N VAL A 110 1.83 -0.85 19.53
CA VAL A 110 3.02 -1.69 19.43
C VAL A 110 2.62 -3.17 19.43
N LYS A 111 1.68 -3.57 20.29
CA LYS A 111 1.15 -4.95 20.33
C LYS A 111 0.49 -5.38 19.02
N SER A 112 -0.11 -4.44 18.28
CA SER A 112 -0.71 -4.73 16.97
C SER A 112 0.29 -5.26 15.93
N GLY A 113 1.58 -5.00 16.17
CA GLY A 113 2.66 -5.37 15.26
C GLY A 113 2.75 -4.51 13.99
N LEU A 114 1.83 -3.57 13.80
CA LEU A 114 1.74 -2.68 12.64
C LEU A 114 2.57 -1.40 12.82
N TYR A 115 2.74 -0.98 14.07
CA TYR A 115 3.42 0.25 14.44
C TYR A 115 4.73 -0.04 15.17
N GLU A 116 5.72 0.80 14.90
CA GLU A 116 7.01 0.85 15.54
C GLU A 116 7.16 2.17 16.29
N GLU A 117 8.01 2.19 17.31
CA GLU A 117 8.35 3.43 18.00
C GLU A 117 9.61 4.04 17.37
N GLY A 118 9.60 5.36 17.22
CA GLY A 118 10.74 6.10 16.68
C GLY A 118 10.78 7.53 17.21
N THR A 119 11.93 8.16 17.09
CA THR A 119 12.07 9.60 17.35
C THR A 119 12.48 10.27 16.05
N PHE A 120 11.67 11.22 15.59
CA PHE A 120 11.94 11.96 14.36
C PHE A 120 11.77 13.45 14.65
N LEU A 121 12.75 14.27 14.23
CA LEU A 121 12.73 15.72 14.44
C LEU A 121 12.52 16.10 15.93
N GLY A 122 13.01 15.29 16.87
CA GLY A 122 12.86 15.51 18.31
C GLY A 122 11.50 15.07 18.91
N HIS A 123 10.58 14.53 18.10
CA HIS A 123 9.29 14.05 18.57
C HIS A 123 9.25 12.53 18.65
N GLN A 124 8.67 12.00 19.74
CA GLN A 124 8.37 10.58 19.88
C GLN A 124 7.11 10.22 19.08
N CYS A 125 7.25 9.21 18.22
CA CYS A 125 6.23 8.80 17.28
C CYS A 125 5.94 7.30 17.34
N LEU A 126 4.69 6.94 17.09
CA LEU A 126 4.27 5.60 16.67
C LEU A 126 4.09 5.64 15.15
N PHE A 127 4.88 4.87 14.41
CA PHE A 127 4.88 4.95 12.94
C PHE A 127 4.69 3.58 12.27
N SER A 128 4.08 3.59 11.10
CA SER A 128 3.86 2.40 10.27
C SER A 128 4.48 2.62 8.90
N THR A 129 5.07 1.58 8.33
CA THR A 129 5.82 1.65 7.06
C THR A 129 5.14 0.83 5.97
N VAL A 130 4.92 1.45 4.81
CA VAL A 130 4.59 0.75 3.56
C VAL A 130 5.69 0.98 2.56
N LEU A 131 6.23 -0.10 1.99
CA LEU A 131 7.13 -0.02 0.83
C LEU A 131 6.32 -0.12 -0.45
N VAL A 132 6.61 0.80 -1.37
CA VAL A 132 6.04 0.81 -2.71
C VAL A 132 6.99 0.24 -3.78
N THR A 133 8.12 -0.27 -3.32
CA THR A 133 9.11 -1.03 -4.10
C THR A 133 9.51 -2.28 -3.31
N PRO A 134 9.68 -3.45 -3.95
CA PRO A 134 10.06 -4.68 -3.25
C PRO A 134 11.39 -4.56 -2.49
N GLU A 135 11.46 -5.17 -1.31
CA GLU A 135 12.61 -5.08 -0.39
C GLU A 135 13.94 -5.53 -1.05
N ASN A 136 13.91 -6.59 -1.84
CA ASN A 136 15.09 -7.09 -2.56
C ASN A 136 15.61 -6.10 -3.62
N VAL A 137 14.71 -5.37 -4.27
CA VAL A 137 15.07 -4.31 -5.22
C VAL A 137 15.73 -3.14 -4.48
N LEU A 138 15.17 -2.75 -3.34
CA LEU A 138 15.72 -1.69 -2.48
C LEU A 138 17.13 -2.04 -1.97
N LYS A 139 17.30 -3.23 -1.39
CA LYS A 139 18.61 -3.76 -0.97
C LYS A 139 19.64 -3.79 -2.10
N SER A 140 19.22 -3.94 -3.35
CA SER A 140 20.09 -3.92 -4.53
C SER A 140 20.48 -2.51 -5.02
N GLY A 141 20.00 -1.44 -4.37
CA GLY A 141 20.29 -0.04 -4.74
C GLY A 141 19.16 0.67 -5.47
N GLY A 142 17.92 0.16 -5.38
CA GLY A 142 16.75 0.79 -5.97
C GLY A 142 16.41 0.30 -7.37
N ARG A 143 15.28 0.77 -7.90
CA ARG A 143 14.70 0.26 -9.16
C ARG A 143 15.60 0.53 -10.36
N ARG A 144 15.81 -0.47 -11.22
CA ARG A 144 16.26 -0.21 -12.59
C ARG A 144 15.03 0.25 -13.37
N SER A 145 15.17 1.31 -14.15
CA SER A 145 14.15 2.04 -14.92
C SER A 145 12.80 1.32 -15.07
N LEU A 146 11.72 1.91 -14.58
CA LEU A 146 10.35 1.41 -14.83
C LEU A 146 9.94 1.72 -16.27
N ALA A 147 8.96 0.97 -16.79
CA ALA A 147 8.19 1.43 -17.94
C ALA A 147 7.53 2.77 -17.57
N ASP A 148 7.45 3.68 -18.54
CA ASP A 148 7.11 5.08 -18.30
C ASP A 148 5.85 5.25 -17.42
N ASP A 149 5.96 6.12 -16.41
CA ASP A 149 4.93 6.64 -15.49
C ASP A 149 4.45 5.79 -14.29
N GLU A 150 4.81 4.51 -14.11
CA GLU A 150 4.41 3.79 -12.87
C GLU A 150 5.27 4.25 -11.66
N ILE A 151 4.64 4.69 -10.56
CA ILE A 151 5.36 5.19 -9.37
C ILE A 151 5.66 4.06 -8.39
N ALA A 152 4.86 3.00 -8.39
CA ALA A 152 4.89 1.94 -7.38
C ALA A 152 4.75 0.55 -8.01
N LEU A 153 5.58 -0.38 -7.55
CA LEU A 153 5.61 -1.77 -8.02
C LEU A 153 4.80 -2.73 -7.12
N CYS A 154 4.64 -2.37 -5.85
CA CYS A 154 3.95 -3.18 -4.85
C CYS A 154 3.38 -2.26 -3.76
N ALA A 155 2.58 -2.81 -2.85
CA ALA A 155 2.25 -2.18 -1.59
C ALA A 155 2.55 -3.20 -0.49
N ASN A 156 3.69 -3.06 0.17
CA ASN A 156 4.15 -4.02 1.18
C ASN A 156 4.15 -3.35 2.55
N LEU A 157 3.21 -3.76 3.41
CA LEU A 157 3.06 -3.25 4.76
C LEU A 157 4.01 -3.97 5.72
N LYS A 158 4.73 -3.22 6.55
CA LYS A 158 5.54 -3.81 7.62
C LYS A 158 4.63 -4.27 8.76
N ARG A 159 4.75 -5.54 9.14
CA ARG A 159 4.05 -6.14 10.27
C ARG A 159 4.95 -7.14 10.98
N ASN A 160 5.05 -7.05 12.31
CA ASN A 160 5.91 -7.91 13.14
C ASN A 160 7.35 -7.97 12.59
N GLY A 161 7.89 -6.81 12.21
CA GLY A 161 9.24 -6.68 11.64
C GLY A 161 9.41 -7.18 10.20
N LYS A 162 8.35 -7.70 9.55
CA LYS A 162 8.43 -8.27 8.19
C LYS A 162 7.51 -7.52 7.22
N PHE A 163 7.98 -7.29 6.00
CA PHE A 163 7.14 -6.73 4.94
C PHE A 163 6.23 -7.81 4.35
N LYS A 164 4.93 -7.51 4.28
CA LYS A 164 3.91 -8.39 3.72
C LYS A 164 3.15 -7.67 2.61
N SER A 165 2.99 -8.34 1.48
CA SER A 165 2.32 -7.75 0.33
C SER A 165 0.81 -7.61 0.58
N ILE A 166 0.28 -6.47 0.18
CA ILE A 166 -1.15 -6.21 0.12
C ILE A 166 -1.61 -6.55 -1.31
N ALA A 167 -2.65 -7.38 -1.40
CA ALA A 167 -3.20 -7.81 -2.69
C ALA A 167 -3.64 -6.61 -3.54
N ARG A 168 -3.13 -6.52 -4.78
CA ARG A 168 -3.52 -5.46 -5.73
C ARG A 168 -4.95 -5.68 -6.22
N ASP A 169 -5.38 -6.92 -6.38
CA ASP A 169 -6.73 -7.29 -6.79
C ASP A 169 -7.63 -7.51 -5.55
N GLY A 170 -8.82 -6.91 -5.54
CA GLY A 170 -9.76 -7.00 -4.43
C GLY A 170 -10.36 -8.40 -4.22
N CYS A 171 -10.42 -9.23 -5.25
CA CYS A 171 -10.86 -10.62 -5.13
C CYS A 171 -9.77 -11.53 -4.56
N GLU A 172 -8.50 -11.23 -4.80
CA GLU A 172 -7.39 -11.84 -4.06
C GLU A 172 -7.43 -11.39 -2.59
N ALA A 173 -7.69 -10.11 -2.34
CA ALA A 173 -7.83 -9.58 -0.98
C ALA A 173 -8.95 -10.30 -0.22
N ALA A 174 -10.14 -10.42 -0.81
CA ALA A 174 -11.30 -11.08 -0.21
C ALA A 174 -11.10 -12.58 0.10
N GLN A 175 -10.11 -13.23 -0.52
CA GLN A 175 -9.72 -14.61 -0.21
C GLN A 175 -8.74 -14.70 0.96
N GLY A 176 -8.08 -13.59 1.29
CA GLY A 176 -7.16 -13.50 2.41
C GLY A 176 -7.86 -13.15 3.72
N ALA A 177 -7.04 -12.99 4.77
CA ALA A 177 -7.50 -12.56 6.09
C ALA A 177 -7.73 -11.02 6.14
N VAL A 178 -8.69 -10.52 5.36
CA VAL A 178 -9.23 -9.15 5.50
C VAL A 178 -10.75 -9.23 5.51
N VAL A 179 -11.37 -8.25 6.18
CA VAL A 179 -12.82 -8.16 6.34
C VAL A 179 -13.33 -7.07 5.39
N GLU A 180 -14.33 -7.40 4.58
CA GLU A 180 -15.07 -6.40 3.79
C GLU A 180 -15.81 -5.44 4.72
N GLN A 181 -15.70 -4.15 4.44
CA GLN A 181 -16.29 -3.07 5.24
C GLN A 181 -17.34 -2.32 4.40
N GLY A 182 -17.32 -0.99 4.41
CA GLY A 182 -18.26 -0.16 3.67
C GLY A 182 -17.80 0.08 2.24
N CYS A 183 -18.76 0.39 1.37
CA CYS A 183 -18.51 0.98 0.06
C CYS A 183 -19.10 2.40 0.04
N GLN A 184 -18.28 3.40 -0.23
CA GLN A 184 -18.73 4.78 -0.33
C GLN A 184 -18.41 5.37 -1.71
N SER A 185 -19.43 5.92 -2.38
CA SER A 185 -19.26 6.61 -3.66
C SER A 185 -18.29 7.79 -3.53
N GLY A 186 -17.35 7.91 -4.46
CA GLY A 186 -16.26 8.89 -4.41
C GLY A 186 -15.14 8.57 -3.41
N TYR A 187 -15.12 7.35 -2.85
CA TYR A 187 -14.10 6.86 -1.94
C TYR A 187 -13.60 5.45 -2.34
N GLY A 188 -14.49 4.47 -2.49
CA GLY A 188 -14.11 3.09 -2.77
C GLY A 188 -14.80 2.05 -1.90
N LEU A 189 -14.51 0.78 -2.19
CA LEU A 189 -14.80 -0.36 -1.32
C LEU A 189 -13.66 -0.57 -0.33
N VAL A 190 -13.97 -0.60 0.96
CA VAL A 190 -12.99 -0.71 2.03
C VAL A 190 -12.86 -2.17 2.50
N PHE A 191 -11.63 -2.61 2.69
CA PHE A 191 -11.28 -3.82 3.43
C PHE A 191 -10.39 -3.45 4.61
N SER A 192 -10.55 -4.12 5.75
CA SER A 192 -9.69 -3.89 6.92
C SER A 192 -9.19 -5.20 7.52
N LYS A 193 -8.19 -5.09 8.40
CA LYS A 193 -7.67 -6.23 9.18
C LYS A 193 -8.46 -6.50 10.46
N PHE A 194 -9.54 -5.75 10.69
CA PHE A 194 -10.40 -5.89 11.85
C PHE A 194 -11.85 -6.14 11.40
N GLY A 195 -12.60 -6.85 12.24
CA GLY A 195 -14.03 -7.09 12.07
C GLY A 195 -14.76 -6.90 13.39
N SER A 196 -16.07 -7.21 13.40
CA SER A 196 -16.94 -7.03 14.56
C SER A 196 -16.51 -7.88 15.78
N LYS A 197 -15.72 -8.93 15.54
CA LYS A 197 -15.18 -9.85 16.56
C LYS A 197 -13.71 -9.57 16.93
N SER A 198 -13.07 -8.56 16.32
CA SER A 198 -11.67 -8.27 16.62
C SER A 198 -11.51 -7.70 18.03
N SER A 199 -10.45 -8.13 18.72
CA SER A 199 -10.05 -7.52 19.99
C SER A 199 -9.54 -6.10 19.80
N CYS A 200 -9.75 -5.28 20.80
CA CYS A 200 -9.32 -3.89 20.86
C CYS A 200 -7.86 -3.76 21.30
N ASP A 201 -7.39 -4.71 22.11
CA ASP A 201 -6.07 -4.69 22.76
C ASP A 201 -4.90 -4.89 21.78
N SER A 202 -5.21 -5.32 20.55
CA SER A 202 -4.24 -5.57 19.48
C SER A 202 -4.71 -4.98 18.15
N LEU A 203 -5.60 -3.99 18.18
CA LEU A 203 -6.19 -3.46 16.97
C LEU A 203 -5.09 -2.84 16.09
N ALA A 204 -4.99 -3.34 14.86
CA ALA A 204 -4.14 -2.78 13.82
C ALA A 204 -5.02 -2.00 12.83
N PRO A 205 -5.39 -0.74 13.13
CA PRO A 205 -6.30 0.04 12.30
C PRO A 205 -5.64 0.49 10.99
N PHE A 206 -5.50 -0.46 10.06
CA PHE A 206 -5.11 -0.25 8.67
C PHE A 206 -6.22 -0.79 7.77
N TYR A 207 -6.49 -0.07 6.69
CA TYR A 207 -7.51 -0.44 5.72
C TYR A 207 -7.04 -0.18 4.31
N ILE A 208 -7.65 -0.88 3.36
CA ILE A 208 -7.29 -0.90 1.95
C ILE A 208 -8.54 -0.50 1.17
N ILE A 209 -8.34 0.24 0.09
CA ILE A 209 -9.42 0.82 -0.70
C ILE A 209 -9.30 0.29 -2.13
N TYR A 210 -10.37 -0.31 -2.62
CA TYR A 210 -10.48 -0.85 -3.97
C TYR A 210 -11.51 -0.08 -4.78
N ASP A 211 -11.34 -0.09 -6.11
CA ASP A 211 -12.33 0.43 -7.04
C ASP A 211 -13.29 -0.70 -7.49
N PRO A 212 -14.50 -0.79 -6.91
CA PRO A 212 -15.45 -1.86 -7.21
C PRO A 212 -16.06 -1.78 -8.62
N GLN A 213 -16.03 -0.63 -9.29
CA GLN A 213 -16.67 -0.47 -10.61
C GLN A 213 -15.70 -0.57 -11.78
N GLY A 214 -14.45 -0.17 -11.59
CA GLY A 214 -13.41 -0.34 -12.60
C GLY A 214 -12.84 -1.77 -12.57
N SER A 215 -11.53 -1.85 -12.34
CA SER A 215 -10.80 -3.11 -12.46
C SER A 215 -10.92 -4.04 -11.24
N GLY A 216 -11.51 -3.57 -10.14
CA GLY A 216 -11.45 -4.25 -8.85
C GLY A 216 -10.08 -4.14 -8.17
N ASN A 217 -9.20 -3.26 -8.66
CA ASN A 217 -7.85 -3.08 -8.12
C ASN A 217 -7.79 -2.05 -6.99
N MET A 218 -6.74 -2.15 -6.19
CA MET A 218 -6.40 -1.22 -5.14
C MET A 218 -6.14 0.18 -5.70
N VAL A 219 -6.85 1.16 -5.13
CA VAL A 219 -6.72 2.59 -5.45
C VAL A 219 -6.15 3.40 -4.28
N GLY A 220 -6.04 2.80 -3.10
CA GLY A 220 -5.40 3.42 -1.94
C GLY A 220 -5.44 2.54 -0.70
N PHE A 221 -4.97 3.09 0.40
CA PHE A 221 -5.08 2.54 1.75
C PHE A 221 -5.11 3.66 2.78
N GLY A 222 -5.30 3.31 4.04
CA GLY A 222 -5.16 4.28 5.11
C GLY A 222 -4.96 3.68 6.48
N TRP A 223 -4.72 4.58 7.43
CA TRP A 223 -4.56 4.29 8.84
C TRP A 223 -5.66 5.00 9.62
N LEU A 224 -6.16 4.36 10.67
CA LEU A 224 -6.92 5.04 11.71
C LEU A 224 -6.08 5.11 12.97
N SER A 225 -6.40 6.06 13.83
CA SER A 225 -5.71 6.25 15.08
C SER A 225 -6.66 6.75 16.16
N PHE A 226 -6.51 6.17 17.35
CA PHE A 226 -7.02 6.65 18.63
C PHE A 226 -6.24 7.90 19.07
N SER A 227 -6.17 8.90 18.21
CA SER A 227 -5.45 10.14 18.45
C SER A 227 -6.30 11.33 18.06
N LYS A 228 -5.93 12.49 18.58
CA LYS A 228 -6.40 13.78 18.07
C LYS A 228 -5.18 14.53 17.53
N TYR A 229 -5.04 14.56 16.21
CA TYR A 229 -3.87 15.21 15.62
C TYR A 229 -3.81 16.71 16.00
N SER A 230 -2.65 17.17 16.43
CA SER A 230 -2.45 18.58 16.74
C SER A 230 -2.17 19.39 15.46
N ALA A 231 -3.24 19.91 14.84
CA ALA A 231 -3.12 20.70 13.61
C ALA A 231 -2.35 22.01 13.84
N ALA A 232 -2.56 22.65 15.00
CA ALA A 232 -2.04 23.97 15.29
C ALA A 232 -0.53 24.00 15.54
N ASP A 233 0.05 22.86 15.92
CA ASP A 233 1.46 22.77 16.32
C ASP A 233 2.41 22.75 15.11
N PHE A 234 1.87 22.55 13.91
CA PHE A 234 2.66 22.44 12.68
C PHE A 234 2.11 23.35 11.58
N LYS A 235 2.98 24.17 10.98
CA LYS A 235 2.64 25.07 9.86
C LYS A 235 2.76 24.38 8.50
N THR A 236 2.51 23.08 8.46
CA THR A 236 2.72 22.18 7.33
C THR A 236 1.40 21.74 6.71
N LYS A 237 1.46 21.04 5.57
CA LYS A 237 0.23 20.53 4.95
C LYS A 237 -0.33 19.44 5.85
N THR A 238 -1.61 19.56 6.20
CA THR A 238 -2.26 18.52 7.01
C THR A 238 -2.71 17.37 6.12
N PHE A 239 -2.16 16.18 6.35
CA PHE A 239 -2.53 14.93 5.69
C PHE A 239 -3.57 14.12 6.48
N TYR A 240 -3.89 14.62 7.68
CA TYR A 240 -4.73 14.00 8.68
C TYR A 240 -6.15 14.55 8.60
N LYS A 241 -7.13 13.69 8.79
CA LYS A 241 -8.53 14.08 8.93
C LYS A 241 -9.11 13.47 10.20
N THR A 242 -10.11 14.13 10.77
CA THR A 242 -10.95 13.52 11.80
C THR A 242 -12.13 12.84 11.14
N LEU A 243 -12.27 11.53 11.33
CA LEU A 243 -13.48 10.78 11.01
C LEU A 243 -14.45 10.86 12.17
N SER A 244 -15.60 11.48 11.93
CA SER A 244 -16.72 11.46 12.88
C SER A 244 -17.33 10.05 12.99
N GLY A 245 -18.06 9.76 14.06
CA GLY A 245 -18.73 8.47 14.25
C GLY A 245 -19.62 8.06 13.07
N ASN A 246 -20.34 9.00 12.44
CA ASN A 246 -21.17 8.72 11.27
C ASN A 246 -20.34 8.37 10.03
N ALA A 247 -19.28 9.15 9.75
CA ALA A 247 -18.39 8.88 8.63
C ALA A 247 -17.63 7.56 8.83
N PHE A 248 -17.21 7.28 10.06
CA PHE A 248 -16.59 6.03 10.45
C PHE A 248 -17.53 4.85 10.24
N SER A 249 -18.78 4.93 10.73
CA SER A 249 -19.76 3.83 10.61
C SER A 249 -20.14 3.53 9.15
N ALA A 250 -20.11 4.55 8.28
CA ALA A 250 -20.34 4.37 6.84
C ALA A 250 -19.19 3.63 6.15
N LEU A 251 -17.94 3.88 6.55
CA LEU A 251 -16.75 3.25 5.98
C LEU A 251 -16.44 1.89 6.62
N PHE A 252 -16.78 1.71 7.90
CA PHE A 252 -16.44 0.54 8.71
C PHE A 252 -17.66 -0.01 9.47
N PRO A 253 -18.72 -0.45 8.76
CA PRO A 253 -19.94 -0.97 9.38
C PRO A 253 -19.69 -2.25 10.20
N ASN A 254 -18.62 -2.99 9.87
CA ASN A 254 -18.23 -4.22 10.55
C ASN A 254 -17.07 -3.99 11.53
N ALA A 255 -16.89 -2.78 12.06
CA ALA A 255 -15.87 -2.49 13.07
C ALA A 255 -16.22 -3.10 14.45
N PRO A 256 -15.22 -3.40 15.30
CA PRO A 256 -15.47 -3.86 16.66
C PRO A 256 -16.07 -2.73 17.52
N PRO A 257 -16.87 -3.07 18.55
CA PRO A 257 -17.59 -2.09 19.37
C PRO A 257 -16.71 -0.98 19.96
N CYS A 258 -15.50 -1.31 20.43
CA CYS A 258 -14.59 -0.30 21.00
C CYS A 258 -14.20 0.79 19.99
N LEU A 259 -13.91 0.41 18.74
CA LEU A 259 -13.52 1.36 17.70
C LEU A 259 -14.71 2.24 17.32
N THR A 260 -15.90 1.64 17.22
CA THR A 260 -17.15 2.36 16.98
C THR A 260 -17.47 3.34 18.10
N SER A 261 -17.41 2.91 19.37
CA SER A 261 -17.66 3.77 20.53
C SER A 261 -16.64 4.90 20.64
N TYR A 262 -15.36 4.62 20.37
CA TYR A 262 -14.34 5.66 20.37
C TYR A 262 -14.60 6.69 19.26
N ALA A 263 -14.88 6.24 18.04
CA ALA A 263 -15.18 7.12 16.90
C ALA A 263 -16.42 7.99 17.15
N GLN A 264 -17.45 7.46 17.80
CA GLN A 264 -18.66 8.21 18.16
C GLN A 264 -18.38 9.28 19.21
N ASN A 265 -17.56 8.98 20.22
CA ASN A 265 -17.34 9.89 21.36
C ASN A 265 -16.24 10.92 21.11
N LYS A 266 -15.16 10.53 20.44
CA LYS A 266 -13.94 11.34 20.28
C LYS A 266 -13.58 11.62 18.82
N GLY A 267 -14.14 10.87 17.88
CA GLY A 267 -13.65 10.80 16.50
C GLY A 267 -12.34 10.01 16.39
N LEU A 268 -12.01 9.57 15.19
CA LEU A 268 -10.72 8.92 14.90
C LEU A 268 -9.89 9.83 13.98
N THR A 269 -8.60 9.92 14.26
CA THR A 269 -7.68 10.49 13.27
C THR A 269 -7.45 9.47 12.16
N ALA A 270 -7.49 9.91 10.91
CA ALA A 270 -7.25 9.06 9.75
C ALA A 270 -6.28 9.71 8.76
N VAL A 271 -5.54 8.87 8.04
CA VAL A 271 -4.71 9.27 6.89
C VAL A 271 -5.04 8.34 5.74
N ASP A 272 -5.48 8.90 4.62
CA ASP A 272 -5.64 8.16 3.38
C ASP A 272 -4.45 8.43 2.47
N VAL A 273 -3.89 7.38 1.88
CA VAL A 273 -2.96 7.47 0.75
C VAL A 273 -3.61 6.87 -0.48
N TRP A 274 -3.58 7.61 -1.57
CA TRP A 274 -4.18 7.25 -2.85
C TRP A 274 -3.10 6.98 -3.89
N PHE A 275 -3.31 5.94 -4.68
CA PHE A 275 -2.51 5.57 -5.85
C PHE A 275 -3.20 5.90 -7.18
N SER A 276 -4.51 6.17 -7.10
CA SER A 276 -5.35 6.57 -8.22
C SER A 276 -6.51 7.44 -7.72
N TYR A 277 -6.20 8.68 -7.33
CA TYR A 277 -7.17 9.58 -6.68
C TYR A 277 -8.36 9.92 -7.60
N ASP A 278 -8.10 10.23 -8.87
CA ASP A 278 -9.18 10.56 -9.81
C ASP A 278 -10.10 9.36 -10.08
N SER A 279 -9.56 8.13 -10.02
CA SER A 279 -10.36 6.91 -10.13
C SER A 279 -11.25 6.74 -8.91
N SER A 280 -10.74 6.98 -7.70
CA SER A 280 -11.56 6.86 -6.48
C SER A 280 -12.72 7.85 -6.46
N LYS A 281 -12.56 9.05 -7.03
CA LYS A 281 -13.64 10.04 -7.17
C LYS A 281 -14.74 9.64 -8.15
N LYS A 282 -14.45 8.74 -9.09
CA LYS A 282 -15.42 8.24 -10.06
C LYS A 282 -16.09 6.95 -9.60
N THR A 283 -15.60 6.31 -8.53
CA THR A 283 -16.22 5.12 -7.98
C THR A 283 -17.66 5.39 -7.55
N SER A 284 -18.58 4.53 -8.01
CA SER A 284 -19.93 4.45 -7.47
C SER A 284 -20.13 3.12 -6.74
N CYS A 285 -20.98 3.15 -5.71
CA CYS A 285 -21.31 1.97 -4.91
C CYS A 285 -22.79 1.66 -5.12
N SER A 286 -23.08 0.76 -6.06
CA SER A 286 -24.40 0.15 -6.20
C SER A 286 -24.47 -1.01 -5.20
N GLY A 287 -25.38 -0.93 -4.22
CA GLY A 287 -25.41 -1.82 -3.07
C GLY A 287 -25.48 -3.32 -3.38
N SER A 288 -25.03 -4.10 -2.39
CA SER A 288 -24.93 -5.56 -2.24
C SER A 288 -23.63 -6.23 -2.72
N ASN A 289 -23.05 -6.99 -1.79
CA ASN A 289 -21.89 -7.88 -1.81
C ASN A 289 -21.07 -7.85 -3.10
N TRP A 290 -20.14 -6.90 -3.19
CA TRP A 290 -19.24 -6.79 -4.33
C TRP A 290 -18.42 -8.08 -4.50
N VAL A 291 -17.95 -8.67 -3.40
CA VAL A 291 -17.19 -9.93 -3.43
C VAL A 291 -18.01 -11.05 -4.08
N ASP A 292 -19.25 -11.27 -3.63
CA ASP A 292 -20.09 -12.34 -4.17
C ASP A 292 -20.41 -12.13 -5.65
N SER A 293 -20.74 -10.90 -6.04
CA SER A 293 -21.16 -10.58 -7.41
C SER A 293 -20.01 -10.47 -8.41
N HIS A 294 -18.85 -9.95 -7.99
CA HIS A 294 -17.72 -9.63 -8.86
C HIS A 294 -16.68 -10.75 -8.88
N CYS A 295 -16.36 -11.33 -7.72
CA CYS A 295 -15.31 -12.34 -7.62
C CYS A 295 -15.76 -13.71 -8.12
N GLN A 296 -17.05 -14.05 -8.01
CA GLN A 296 -17.59 -15.26 -8.65
C GLN A 296 -17.51 -15.19 -10.18
N LYS A 297 -17.80 -14.03 -10.78
CA LYS A 297 -17.67 -13.83 -12.25
C LYS A 297 -16.22 -13.93 -12.73
N LYS A 298 -15.25 -13.44 -11.96
CA LYS A 298 -13.81 -13.63 -12.26
C LYS A 298 -13.41 -15.12 -12.18
N ARG A 299 -13.94 -15.87 -11.20
CA ARG A 299 -13.69 -17.32 -11.09
C ARG A 299 -14.28 -18.13 -12.25
N SER A 300 -15.48 -17.80 -12.72
CA SER A 300 -16.11 -18.51 -13.84
C SER A 300 -15.42 -18.26 -15.19
N THR A 301 -14.73 -17.12 -15.34
CA THR A 301 -14.01 -16.74 -16.56
C THR A 301 -12.54 -17.16 -16.59
N ARG A 302 -11.97 -17.59 -15.44
CA ARG A 302 -10.61 -18.15 -15.34
C ARG A 302 -10.56 -19.38 -14.41
N PRO A 303 -11.13 -20.53 -14.83
CA PRO A 303 -11.02 -21.76 -14.05
C PRO A 303 -9.55 -22.20 -13.99
N GLY A 304 -8.97 -22.27 -12.79
CA GLY A 304 -7.61 -22.83 -12.56
C GLY A 304 -6.51 -21.83 -12.18
N GLN A 305 -6.76 -20.53 -12.16
CA GLN A 305 -5.75 -19.53 -11.73
C GLN A 305 -5.85 -19.16 -10.24
N PHE A 306 -6.93 -19.57 -9.57
CA PHE A 306 -7.17 -19.37 -8.14
C PHE A 306 -7.00 -20.71 -7.41
N GLY A 307 -5.76 -21.19 -7.32
CA GLY A 307 -5.42 -22.34 -6.49
C GLY A 307 -5.56 -22.00 -5.01
N ALA A 308 -6.06 -22.94 -4.21
CA ALA A 308 -6.24 -22.81 -2.77
C ALA A 308 -4.93 -22.34 -2.10
N VAL A 309 -4.96 -21.15 -1.51
CA VAL A 309 -3.92 -20.74 -0.57
C VAL A 309 -4.23 -21.49 0.72
N SER A 310 -3.27 -22.33 1.15
CA SER A 310 -3.36 -23.18 2.32
C SER A 310 -3.81 -22.40 3.56
N ASP A 311 -4.89 -22.89 4.18
CA ASP A 311 -5.30 -22.58 5.54
C ASP A 311 -4.13 -22.78 6.50
N ASN A 312 -3.65 -21.68 7.10
CA ASN A 312 -2.94 -21.66 8.37
C ASN A 312 -2.98 -20.21 8.88
N PHE A 313 -4.15 -19.79 9.33
CA PHE A 313 -4.31 -18.60 10.17
C PHE A 313 -5.41 -18.89 11.20
N VAL A 314 -5.13 -19.88 12.05
CA VAL A 314 -5.64 -19.91 13.42
C VAL A 314 -4.48 -19.41 14.25
N ASP A 315 -4.67 -18.32 14.98
CA ASP A 315 -3.83 -17.99 16.12
C ASP A 315 -4.02 -19.11 17.15
N SER A 316 -3.19 -20.14 17.05
CA SER A 316 -2.88 -21.01 18.16
C SER A 316 -1.60 -20.47 18.79
N GLU A 317 -1.76 -19.50 19.68
CA GLU A 317 -0.85 -19.38 20.81
C GLU A 317 -1.04 -20.64 21.67
N GLU A 318 -0.13 -21.60 21.55
CA GLU A 318 0.14 -22.56 22.62
C GLU A 318 1.53 -22.26 23.20
N SER A 319 1.50 -21.95 24.50
CA SER A 319 2.57 -21.92 25.52
C SER A 319 3.76 -20.99 25.33
#